data_AF-A0A1H9DIH9-F1
#
_entry.id   AF-A0A1H9DIH9-F1
#
_cell.length_a   1.000
_cell.length_b   1.000
_cell.length_c   1.000
_cell.angle_alpha   90.00
_cell.angle_beta   90.00
_cell.angle_gamma   90.00
#
_symmetry.space_group_name_H-M   'P 1'
#
loop_
_entity.id
_entity.type
_entity.pdbx_description
1 polymer ?
#
loop_
_entity_poly.entity_id
_entity_poly.type
_entity_poly.pdbx_seq_one_letter_code
_entity_poly.pdbx_strand_id
1 'polypeptide(L)'
;MTDPDQKRQMQQLEAKIAAAKAAQAPKPRADEHYSQANVAWRMVIELVAGLGIGFGIGYGLDRLLGTIPIFLVLFTMLGLAAGVKTMLRTAQEIQQKQLADKASDDERV
;
A
#
# COMPACT_ATOMS: atom_id res chain seq x y z
N MET A 1 21.35 54.00 12.24
CA MET A 1 19.90 54.15 12.02
C MET A 1 19.57 53.40 10.75
N THR A 2 18.86 52.28 10.84
CA THR A 2 18.46 51.49 9.66
C THR A 2 17.42 52.26 8.87
N ASP A 3 17.68 52.44 7.58
CA ASP A 3 16.85 53.23 6.67
C ASP A 3 15.46 52.60 6.53
N PRO A 4 14.35 53.33 6.70
CA PRO A 4 12.98 52.82 6.54
C PRO A 4 12.75 52.07 5.21
N ASP A 5 13.49 52.41 4.15
CA ASP A 5 13.33 51.74 2.86
C ASP A 5 13.97 50.34 2.79
N GLN A 6 15.05 50.08 3.54
CA GLN A 6 15.59 48.73 3.67
C GLN A 6 14.59 47.78 4.33
N LYS A 7 13.87 48.26 5.35
CA LYS A 7 12.83 47.44 6.03
C LYS A 7 11.70 47.05 5.08
N ARG A 8 11.28 47.96 4.20
CA ARG A 8 10.23 47.70 3.20
C ARG A 8 10.68 46.67 2.16
N GLN A 9 11.92 46.76 1.71
CA GLN A 9 12.48 45.79 0.76
C GLN A 9 12.55 44.39 1.39
N MET A 10 13.01 44.29 2.64
CA MET A 10 13.07 43.00 3.35
C MET A 10 11.68 42.39 3.50
N GLN A 11 10.66 43.18 3.86
CA GLN A 11 9.27 42.70 3.96
C GLN A 11 8.73 42.20 2.62
N GLN A 12 9.06 42.85 1.51
CA GLN A 12 8.66 42.39 0.17
C GLN A 12 9.35 41.09 -0.23
N LEU A 13 10.63 40.93 0.12
CA LEU A 13 11.37 39.69 -0.11
C LEU A 13 10.79 38.55 0.73
N GLU A 14 10.52 38.80 2.01
CA GLU A 14 9.87 37.84 2.90
C GLU A 14 8.49 37.41 2.37
N ALA A 15 7.69 38.36 1.90
CA ALA A 15 6.38 38.07 1.30
C ALA A 15 6.52 37.23 0.02
N LYS A 16 7.51 37.52 -0.84
CA LYS A 16 7.78 36.71 -2.05
C LYS A 16 8.28 35.31 -1.72
N ILE A 17 9.15 35.18 -0.71
CA ILE A 17 9.66 33.89 -0.23
C ILE A 17 8.52 33.09 0.39
N ALA A 18 7.66 33.70 1.20
CA ALA A 18 6.50 33.05 1.78
C ALA A 18 5.51 32.57 0.71
N ALA A 19 5.24 33.39 -0.30
CA ALA A 19 4.38 33.00 -1.43
C ALA A 19 5.01 31.86 -2.25
N ALA A 20 6.31 31.91 -2.52
CA ALA A 20 7.02 30.85 -3.24
C ALA A 20 7.09 29.55 -2.42
N LYS A 21 7.29 29.63 -1.09
CA LYS A 21 7.25 28.48 -0.18
C LYS A 21 5.84 27.89 -0.07
N ALA A 22 4.79 28.70 -0.07
CA ALA A 22 3.41 28.22 -0.09
C ALA A 22 3.06 27.54 -1.42
N ALA A 23 3.58 28.05 -2.54
CA ALA A 23 3.41 27.43 -3.85
C ALA A 23 4.25 26.15 -4.04
N GLN A 24 5.39 26.05 -3.36
CA GLN A 24 6.25 24.86 -3.31
C GLN A 24 5.93 23.93 -2.13
N ALA A 25 4.96 24.30 -1.29
CA ALA A 25 4.53 23.42 -0.21
C ALA A 25 3.96 22.15 -0.85
N PRO A 26 4.44 20.96 -0.45
CA PRO A 26 3.95 19.72 -1.03
C PRO A 26 2.43 19.66 -0.81
N LYS A 27 1.69 19.51 -1.91
CA LYS A 27 0.23 19.38 -1.91
C LYS A 27 -0.17 18.32 -0.86
N PRO A 28 -1.22 18.54 -0.04
CA PRO A 28 -1.62 17.58 0.98
C PRO A 28 -1.73 16.19 0.36
N ARG A 29 -0.99 15.26 0.96
CA ARG A 29 -0.68 13.93 0.46
C ARG A 29 -1.94 13.18 0.05
N ALA A 30 -2.31 13.24 -1.22
CA ALA A 30 -3.38 12.42 -1.77
C ALA A 30 -2.97 10.92 -1.84
N ASP A 31 -1.70 10.63 -1.56
CA ASP A 31 -1.10 9.29 -1.60
C ASP A 31 -1.60 8.35 -0.48
N GLU A 32 -2.18 8.89 0.60
CA GLU A 32 -2.68 8.07 1.71
C GLU A 32 -3.88 7.19 1.34
N HIS A 33 -4.77 7.65 0.45
CA HIS A 33 -5.93 6.85 0.01
C HIS A 33 -5.58 5.82 -1.06
N TYR A 34 -4.68 6.15 -1.99
CA TYR A 34 -4.19 5.21 -2.99
C TYR A 34 -3.34 4.09 -2.36
N SER A 35 -2.57 4.41 -1.32
CA SER A 35 -1.79 3.43 -0.55
C SER A 35 -2.68 2.34 0.05
N GLN A 36 -3.77 2.70 0.73
CA GLN A 36 -4.65 1.72 1.37
C GLN A 36 -5.48 0.90 0.36
N ALA A 37 -5.90 1.51 -0.75
CA ALA A 37 -6.60 0.80 -1.82
C ALA A 37 -5.71 -0.28 -2.47
N ASN A 38 -4.44 0.04 -2.75
CA ASN A 38 -3.49 -0.92 -3.32
C ASN A 38 -3.22 -2.10 -2.38
N VAL A 39 -3.16 -1.84 -1.08
CA VAL A 39 -3.04 -2.88 -0.05
C VAL A 39 -4.23 -3.83 -0.08
N ALA A 40 -5.44 -3.28 -0.08
CA ALA A 40 -6.67 -4.08 -0.15
C ALA A 40 -6.73 -4.91 -1.44
N TRP A 41 -6.38 -4.31 -2.58
CA TRP A 41 -6.36 -4.99 -3.87
C TRP A 41 -5.34 -6.14 -3.92
N ARG A 42 -4.15 -5.96 -3.33
CA ARG A 42 -3.14 -7.02 -3.26
C ARG A 42 -3.64 -8.22 -2.46
N MET A 43 -4.27 -7.98 -1.31
CA MET A 43 -4.87 -9.04 -0.50
C MET A 43 -5.93 -9.84 -1.27
N VAL A 44 -6.76 -9.16 -2.06
CA VAL A 44 -7.75 -9.83 -2.94
C VAL A 44 -7.07 -10.68 -4.00
N ILE A 45 -6.06 -10.14 -4.70
CA ILE A 45 -5.31 -10.90 -5.71
C ILE A 45 -4.64 -12.11 -5.08
N GLU A 46 -4.01 -11.96 -3.91
CA GLU A 46 -3.33 -13.05 -3.22
C GLU A 46 -4.31 -14.20 -2.87
N LEU A 47 -5.51 -13.85 -2.39
CA LEU A 47 -6.55 -14.83 -2.11
C LEU A 47 -7.08 -15.52 -3.38
N VAL A 48 -7.40 -14.73 -4.42
CA VAL A 48 -7.95 -15.23 -5.68
C VAL A 48 -6.92 -16.06 -6.45
N ALA A 49 -5.65 -15.67 -6.42
CA ALA A 49 -4.57 -16.42 -7.04
C ALA A 49 -4.39 -17.79 -6.36
N GLY A 50 -4.36 -17.82 -5.02
CA GLY A 50 -4.28 -19.08 -4.27
C GLY A 50 -5.44 -20.03 -4.59
N LEU A 51 -6.67 -19.50 -4.57
CA LEU A 51 -7.87 -20.27 -4.90
C LEU A 51 -7.87 -20.74 -6.37
N GLY A 52 -7.51 -19.85 -7.31
CA GLY A 52 -7.47 -20.14 -8.74
C GLY A 52 -6.43 -21.20 -9.10
N ILE A 53 -5.25 -21.16 -8.46
CA ILE A 53 -4.21 -22.17 -8.63
C ILE A 53 -4.69 -23.51 -8.06
N GLY A 54 -5.23 -23.53 -6.84
CA GLY A 54 -5.76 -24.75 -6.21
C GLY A 54 -6.87 -25.39 -7.03
N PHE A 55 -7.83 -24.59 -7.47
CA PHE A 55 -8.91 -25.03 -8.35
C PHE A 55 -8.39 -25.54 -9.70
N GLY A 56 -7.50 -24.80 -10.35
CA GLY A 56 -6.95 -25.16 -11.66
C GLY A 56 -6.18 -26.48 -11.62
N ILE A 57 -5.33 -26.67 -10.60
CA ILE A 57 -4.59 -27.93 -10.38
C ILE A 57 -5.56 -29.07 -10.09
N GLY A 58 -6.47 -28.88 -9.14
CA GLY A 58 -7.39 -29.93 -8.72
C GLY A 58 -8.34 -30.37 -9.85
N TYR A 59 -8.91 -29.41 -10.59
CA TYR A 59 -9.74 -29.68 -11.77
C TYR A 59 -8.94 -30.37 -12.88
N GLY A 60 -7.70 -29.93 -13.13
CA GLY A 60 -6.81 -30.56 -14.10
C GLY A 60 -6.54 -32.02 -13.75
N LEU A 61 -6.16 -32.29 -12.50
CA LEU A 61 -5.88 -33.65 -12.02
C LEU A 61 -7.10 -34.56 -12.09
N ASP A 62 -8.27 -34.09 -11.63
CA ASP A 62 -9.49 -34.89 -11.71
C ASP A 62 -9.88 -35.21 -13.16
N ARG A 63 -9.70 -34.25 -14.08
CA ARG A 63 -9.96 -34.47 -15.51
C ARG A 63 -8.98 -35.46 -16.15
N LEU A 64 -7.68 -35.38 -15.80
CA LEU A 64 -6.66 -36.26 -16.38
C LEU A 64 -6.73 -37.68 -15.83
N LEU A 65 -7.04 -37.84 -14.54
CA LEU A 65 -7.05 -39.13 -13.85
C LEU A 65 -8.44 -39.79 -13.84
N GLY A 66 -9.48 -39.09 -14.30
CA GLY A 66 -10.85 -39.58 -14.29
C GLY A 66 -11.40 -39.81 -12.88
N THR A 67 -10.81 -39.15 -11.88
CA THR A 67 -11.22 -39.28 -10.49
C THR A 67 -12.52 -38.51 -10.22
N ILE A 68 -13.27 -38.99 -9.24
CA ILE A 68 -14.28 -38.19 -8.52
C ILE A 68 -13.59 -36.90 -8.04
N PRO A 69 -14.29 -35.74 -7.89
CA PRO A 69 -13.71 -34.41 -7.61
C PRO A 69 -12.96 -34.26 -6.26
N ILE A 70 -12.09 -35.22 -5.94
CA ILE A 70 -11.32 -35.37 -4.72
C ILE A 70 -10.12 -34.45 -4.79
N PHE A 71 -9.40 -34.42 -5.92
CA PHE A 71 -8.26 -33.51 -6.06
C PHE A 71 -8.73 -32.06 -6.15
N LEU A 72 -9.86 -31.78 -6.80
CA LEU A 72 -10.48 -30.47 -6.80
C LEU A 72 -10.76 -29.99 -5.39
N VAL A 73 -11.45 -30.77 -4.55
CA VAL A 73 -11.73 -30.36 -3.16
C VAL A 73 -10.44 -30.19 -2.37
N LEU A 74 -9.52 -31.15 -2.42
CA LEU A 74 -8.26 -31.10 -1.67
C LEU A 74 -7.40 -29.90 -2.08
N PHE A 75 -7.13 -29.72 -3.37
CA PHE A 75 -6.28 -28.62 -3.85
C PHE A 75 -6.96 -27.26 -3.72
N THR A 76 -8.29 -27.18 -3.81
CA THR A 76 -9.02 -25.93 -3.53
C THR A 76 -8.86 -25.51 -2.06
N MET A 77 -8.95 -26.46 -1.12
CA MET A 77 -8.71 -26.20 0.30
C MET A 77 -7.26 -25.79 0.57
N LEU A 78 -6.30 -26.49 -0.04
CA LEU A 78 -4.88 -26.12 0.06
C LEU A 78 -4.58 -24.75 -0.57
N GLY A 79 -5.17 -24.45 -1.72
CA GLY A 79 -5.04 -23.17 -2.41
C GLY A 79 -5.63 -22.01 -1.61
N LEU A 80 -6.80 -22.23 -1.00
CA LEU A 80 -7.42 -21.27 -0.09
C LEU A 80 -6.54 -21.04 1.15
N ALA A 81 -6.05 -22.11 1.78
CA ALA A 81 -5.17 -22.00 2.95
C ALA A 81 -3.87 -21.24 2.61
N ALA A 82 -3.28 -21.51 1.45
CA ALA A 82 -2.11 -20.79 0.96
C ALA A 82 -2.43 -19.31 0.70
N GLY A 83 -3.53 -19.01 0.00
CA GLY A 83 -3.97 -17.64 -0.31
C GLY A 83 -4.26 -16.81 0.94
N VAL A 84 -4.95 -17.38 1.93
CA VAL A 84 -5.19 -16.73 3.23
C VAL A 84 -3.87 -16.50 3.97
N LYS A 85 -2.97 -17.48 4.00
CA LYS A 85 -1.64 -17.34 4.64
C LYS A 85 -0.83 -16.21 4.02
N THR A 86 -0.81 -16.10 2.68
CA THR A 86 -0.11 -15.01 1.99
C THR A 86 -0.75 -13.65 2.27
N MET A 87 -2.08 -13.57 2.23
CA MET A 87 -2.83 -12.36 2.57
C MET A 87 -2.51 -11.86 3.99
N LEU A 88 -2.53 -12.76 4.97
CA LEU A 88 -2.22 -12.41 6.37
C LEU A 88 -0.77 -11.96 6.54
N ARG A 89 0.17 -12.61 5.85
CA ARG A 89 1.57 -12.18 5.83
C ARG A 89 1.70 -10.77 5.25
N THR A 90 1.05 -10.49 4.13
CA THR A 90 1.03 -9.14 3.53
C THR A 90 0.47 -8.11 4.50
N ALA A 91 -0.63 -8.41 5.18
CA ALA A 91 -1.21 -7.52 6.19
C ALA A 91 -0.21 -7.20 7.32
N GLN A 92 0.52 -8.20 7.82
CA GLN A 92 1.56 -8.00 8.85
C GLN A 92 2.73 -7.15 8.34
N GLU A 93 3.23 -7.41 7.14
CA GLU A 93 4.33 -6.64 6.53
C GLU A 93 3.95 -5.16 6.37
N ILE A 94 2.71 -4.88 5.97
CA ILE A 94 2.22 -3.51 5.78
C ILE A 94 2.03 -2.81 7.13
N GLN A 95 1.48 -3.50 8.13
CA GLN A 95 1.32 -2.93 9.46
C GLN A 95 2.67 -2.54 10.09
N GLN A 96 3.70 -3.38 9.92
CA GLN A 96 5.05 -3.05 10.39
C GLN A 96 5.65 -1.83 9.68
N LYS A 97 5.47 -1.71 8.35
CA LYS A 97 5.91 -0.53 7.60
C LYS A 97 5.23 0.74 8.08
N GLN A 98 3.91 0.70 8.29
CA GLN A 98 3.17 1.87 8.79
C GLN A 98 3.63 2.30 10.19
N LEU A 99 3.99 1.37 11.06
CA LEU A 99 4.53 1.68 12.39
C LEU A 99 5.93 2.29 12.31
N ALA A 100 6.79 1.77 11.44
CA ALA A 100 8.14 2.31 11.22
C ALA A 100 8.12 3.72 10.61
N ASP A 101 7.24 3.95 9.64
CA ASP A 101 7.09 5.28 9.02
C ASP A 101 6.61 6.32 10.04
N LYS A 102 5.64 5.96 10.91
CA LYS A 102 5.17 6.85 11.99
C LYS A 102 6.26 7.20 13.00
N ALA A 103 7.09 6.22 13.39
CA ALA A 103 8.19 6.47 14.31
C ALA A 103 9.26 7.40 13.70
N SER A 104 9.48 7.30 12.38
CA SER A 104 10.43 8.16 11.67
C SER A 104 9.94 9.60 11.46
N ASP A 105 8.62 9.81 11.40
CA ASP A 105 8.04 11.16 11.28
C ASP A 105 8.07 11.88 12.64
N ASP A 106 7.87 11.16 13.76
CA ASP A 106 7.95 11.69 15.13
C ASP A 106 9.38 12.10 15.53
N GLU A 107 10.41 11.37 15.08
CA GLU A 107 11.83 11.72 15.32
C GLU A 107 12.31 12.94 14.50
N ARG A 108 11.55 13.35 13.47
CA ARG A 108 11.87 14.49 12.60
C ARG A 108 11.14 15.79 12.99
N VAL A 109 10.30 15.76 14.03
CA VAL A 109 9.55 16.91 14.58
C VAL A 109 10.22 17.40 15.86
#